data_AF-A0A821LTI6-F1
#
_entry.id   AF-A0A821LTI6-F1
#
_cell.length_a   1.000
_cell.length_b   1.000
_cell.length_c   1.000
_cell.angle_alpha   90.00
_cell.angle_beta   90.00
_cell.angle_gamma   90.00
#
_symmetry.space_group_name_H-M   'P 1'
#
loop_
_entity.id
_entity.type
_entity.pdbx_description
1 polymer ?
#
loop_
_entity_poly.entity_id
_entity_poly.type
_entity_poly.pdbx_seq_one_letter_code
_entity_poly.pdbx_strand_id
1 'polypeptide(L)'
;GYPLLIVNEEQINNNRILKIKQQRFIADGSFDDENLQWKIPITIFTKSNPKKVVQQILMDKPEIIITIENIPENDWIKLNYCSIGLYRVKYESKTLSHLNEPIANKILSPQDRLMIQNDVAALCYAGHQSFVDYLKLLLSYTNEDNFTVWKAIGKYKKLSFFILFII
;
A
#
# COMPACT_ATOMS: atom_id res chain seq x y z
N GLY A 1 -3.47 13.89 12.90
CA GLY A 1 -3.47 12.83 11.88
C GLY A 1 -2.48 11.74 12.28
N TYR A 2 -2.12 10.86 11.36
CA TYR A 2 -1.05 9.86 11.51
C TYR A 2 -0.20 9.83 10.21
N PRO A 3 0.95 9.15 10.17
CA PRO A 3 1.83 9.21 9.01
C PRO A 3 1.23 8.56 7.74
N LEU A 4 1.43 9.21 6.61
CA LEU A 4 1.37 8.64 5.27
C LEU A 4 2.78 8.58 4.69
N LEU A 5 3.18 7.39 4.25
CA LEU A 5 4.37 7.20 3.44
C LEU A 5 3.99 7.21 1.96
N ILE A 6 4.57 8.13 1.20
CA ILE A 6 4.46 8.19 -0.26
C ILE A 6 5.70 7.52 -0.83
N VAL A 7 5.49 6.46 -1.60
CA VAL A 7 6.54 5.63 -2.19
C VAL A 7 6.58 5.86 -3.69
N ASN A 8 7.71 6.37 -4.17
CA ASN A 8 8.01 6.46 -5.59
C ASN A 8 9.16 5.50 -5.90
N GLU A 9 9.04 4.82 -7.04
CA GLU A 9 9.90 3.70 -7.38
C GLU A 9 10.62 3.93 -8.71
N GLU A 10 11.93 3.69 -8.74
CA GLU A 10 12.74 3.76 -9.95
C GLU A 10 13.52 2.45 -10.13
N GLN A 11 13.43 1.85 -11.32
CA GLN A 11 14.25 0.70 -11.67
C GLN A 11 15.61 1.19 -12.18
N ILE A 12 16.69 0.74 -11.53
CA ILE A 12 18.07 0.96 -12.01
C ILE A 12 18.76 -0.39 -12.12
N ASN A 13 19.05 -0.82 -13.34
CA ASN A 13 19.56 -2.16 -13.63
C ASN A 13 18.64 -3.25 -13.05
N ASN A 14 19.15 -4.10 -12.15
CA ASN A 14 18.37 -5.13 -11.46
C ASN A 14 17.91 -4.73 -10.05
N ASN A 15 18.01 -3.43 -9.70
CA ASN A 15 17.70 -2.92 -8.38
C ASN A 15 16.51 -1.98 -8.41
N ARG A 16 15.77 -1.93 -7.30
CA ARG A 16 14.73 -0.94 -7.08
C ARG A 16 15.20 0.16 -6.14
N ILE A 17 15.10 1.41 -6.58
CA ILE A 17 15.29 2.58 -5.75
C ILE A 17 13.92 3.06 -5.26
N LEU A 18 13.73 3.06 -3.95
CA LEU A 18 12.53 3.54 -3.28
C LEU A 18 12.80 4.92 -2.69
N LYS A 19 12.16 5.94 -3.23
CA LYS A 19 12.12 7.27 -2.64
C LYS A 19 10.88 7.39 -1.78
N ILE A 20 11.05 7.46 -0.46
CA ILE A 20 9.95 7.43 0.51
C ILE A 20 9.89 8.77 1.23
N LYS A 21 8.76 9.46 1.09
CA LYS A 21 8.47 10.72 1.78
C LYS A 21 7.37 10.51 2.81
N GLN A 22 7.52 11.07 4.01
CA GLN A 22 6.46 11.09 5.01
C GLN A 22 5.68 12.41 4.99
N GLN A 23 4.38 12.33 5.23
CA GLN A 23 3.53 13.49 5.50
C GLN A 23 2.39 13.10 6.45
N ARG A 24 1.68 14.09 6.99
CA ARG A 24 0.47 13.84 7.78
C ARG A 24 -0.67 13.37 6.87
N PHE A 25 -1.34 12.28 7.24
CA PHE A 25 -2.62 11.88 6.66
C PHE A 25 -3.77 12.54 7.43
N ILE A 26 -4.68 13.17 6.70
CA ILE A 26 -5.94 13.70 7.23
C ILE A 26 -7.09 13.14 6.39
N ALA A 27 -8.07 12.52 7.05
CA ALA A 27 -9.07 11.69 6.39
C ALA A 27 -10.08 12.47 5.55
N ASP A 28 -10.24 13.77 5.81
CA ASP A 28 -11.12 14.67 5.04
C ASP A 28 -10.42 15.26 3.80
N GLY A 29 -9.14 14.94 3.57
CA GLY A 29 -8.35 15.47 2.46
C GLY A 29 -7.84 16.90 2.69
N SER A 30 -8.07 17.47 3.88
CA SER A 30 -7.45 18.74 4.26
C SER A 30 -5.93 18.60 4.34
N PHE A 31 -5.24 19.71 4.15
CA PHE A 31 -3.80 19.82 4.26
C PHE A 31 -3.46 20.83 5.35
N ASP A 32 -2.45 20.52 6.17
CA ASP A 32 -1.85 21.47 7.09
C ASP A 32 -0.35 21.63 6.79
N ASP A 33 0.17 22.84 6.98
CA ASP A 33 1.60 23.15 6.83
C ASP A 33 2.42 22.69 8.06
N GLU A 34 1.85 21.85 8.93
CA GLU A 34 2.56 21.34 10.09
C GLU A 34 3.63 20.34 9.64
N ASN A 35 4.90 20.70 9.85
CA ASN A 35 6.05 19.81 9.61
C ASN A 35 6.15 18.72 10.70
N LEU A 36 5.10 17.92 10.87
CA LEU A 36 5.12 16.78 11.77
C LEU A 36 6.05 15.70 11.23
N GLN A 37 6.98 15.28 12.07
CA GLN A 37 7.94 14.24 11.75
C GLN A 37 7.81 13.10 12.75
N TRP A 38 7.59 11.90 12.21
CA TRP A 38 7.55 10.68 12.99
C TRP A 38 8.83 9.88 12.80
N LYS A 39 9.21 9.13 13.84
CA LYS A 39 10.18 8.05 13.76
C LYS A 39 9.42 6.78 13.38
N ILE A 40 9.54 6.32 12.14
CA ILE A 40 8.70 5.24 11.59
C ILE A 40 9.56 4.02 11.31
N PRO A 41 9.34 2.88 12.00
CA PRO A 41 9.99 1.62 11.66
C PRO A 41 9.36 1.04 10.39
N ILE A 42 10.00 1.27 9.25
CA ILE A 42 9.57 0.75 7.96
C ILE A 42 10.11 -0.67 7.82
N THR A 43 9.21 -1.61 7.56
CA THR A 43 9.54 -2.97 7.12
C THR A 43 9.20 -3.10 5.65
N ILE A 44 10.00 -3.85 4.90
CA ILE A 44 9.81 -4.12 3.47
C ILE A 44 9.92 -5.62 3.24
N PHE A 45 9.06 -6.15 2.38
CA PHE A 45 9.13 -7.51 1.87
C PHE A 45 8.71 -7.55 0.41
N THR A 46 9.09 -8.63 -0.27
CA THR A 46 9.05 -8.71 -1.73
C THR A 46 8.62 -10.11 -2.17
N LYS A 47 8.40 -10.26 -3.49
CA LYS A 47 8.02 -11.54 -4.11
C LYS A 47 8.98 -12.69 -3.81
N SER A 48 10.28 -12.44 -3.69
CA SER A 48 11.26 -13.50 -3.38
C SER A 48 11.12 -14.04 -1.96
N ASN A 49 10.58 -13.23 -1.04
CA ASN A 49 10.43 -13.58 0.38
C ASN A 49 9.06 -13.08 0.91
N PRO A 50 7.93 -13.64 0.45
CA PRO A 50 6.61 -13.06 0.68
C PRO A 50 6.12 -13.16 2.13
N LYS A 51 6.81 -13.95 2.96
CA LYS A 51 6.48 -14.20 4.37
C LYS A 51 7.59 -13.76 5.33
N LYS A 52 8.51 -12.90 4.88
CA LYS A 52 9.65 -12.46 5.67
C LYS A 52 10.06 -11.04 5.29
N VAL A 53 10.39 -10.23 6.30
CA VAL A 53 11.00 -8.91 6.11
C VAL A 53 12.38 -9.09 5.48
N VAL A 54 12.60 -8.44 4.33
CA VAL A 54 13.90 -8.41 3.65
C VAL A 54 14.73 -7.18 4.05
N GLN A 55 14.06 -6.10 4.45
CA GLN A 55 14.70 -4.87 4.88
C GLN A 55 13.88 -4.21 5.99
N GLN A 56 14.55 -3.71 7.02
CA GLN A 56 13.95 -2.94 8.10
C GLN A 56 14.80 -1.69 8.36
N ILE A 57 14.16 -0.53 8.41
CA ILE A 57 14.83 0.75 8.62
C ILE A 57 13.97 1.68 9.48
N LEU A 58 14.63 2.48 10.33
CA LEU A 58 13.97 3.56 11.04
C LEU A 58 14.03 4.81 10.15
N MET A 59 12.89 5.26 9.63
CA MET A 59 12.78 6.56 8.99
C MET A 59 12.72 7.63 10.08
N ASP A 60 13.77 8.46 10.16
CA ASP A 60 13.91 9.54 11.13
C ASP A 60 14.09 10.91 10.44
N LYS A 61 13.80 10.99 9.14
CA LYS A 61 13.87 12.19 8.28
C LYS A 61 12.58 12.34 7.47
N PRO A 62 12.26 13.54 6.95
CA PRO A 62 11.09 13.75 6.10
C PRO A 62 11.08 12.90 4.82
N GLU A 63 12.26 12.56 4.31
CA GLU A 63 12.45 11.74 3.11
C GLU A 63 13.67 10.83 3.29
N ILE A 64 13.58 9.61 2.77
CA ILE A 64 14.69 8.65 2.70
C ILE A 64 14.72 7.98 1.32
N ILE A 65 15.89 7.47 0.95
CA ILE A 65 16.09 6.66 -0.24
C ILE A 65 16.60 5.29 0.20
N ILE A 66 15.99 4.22 -0.31
CA ILE A 66 16.36 2.84 -0.03
C ILE A 66 16.58 2.11 -1.34
N THR A 67 17.68 1.38 -1.46
CA THR A 67 17.91 0.46 -2.57
C THR A 67 17.56 -0.96 -2.15
N ILE A 68 16.70 -1.63 -2.91
CA ILE A 68 16.43 -3.06 -2.78
C ILE A 68 17.06 -3.77 -3.97
N GLU A 69 18.03 -4.63 -3.68
CA GLU A 69 18.80 -5.32 -4.71
C GLU A 69 18.02 -6.49 -5.31
N ASN A 70 18.30 -6.78 -6.59
CA ASN A 70 17.80 -7.96 -7.30
C ASN A 70 16.27 -8.08 -7.33
N ILE A 71 15.58 -6.95 -7.56
CA ILE A 71 14.14 -6.90 -7.77
C ILE A 71 13.87 -6.51 -9.22
N PRO A 72 13.35 -7.45 -10.04
CA PRO A 72 12.89 -7.17 -11.40
C PRO A 72 11.84 -6.07 -11.48
N GLU A 73 11.71 -5.44 -12.65
CA GLU A 73 10.82 -4.29 -12.83
C GLU A 73 9.33 -4.60 -12.51
N ASN A 74 8.89 -5.82 -12.78
CA ASN A 74 7.51 -6.26 -12.60
C ASN A 74 7.25 -6.98 -11.26
N ASP A 75 8.28 -7.13 -10.43
CA ASP A 75 8.12 -7.74 -9.13
C ASP A 75 7.59 -6.71 -8.13
N TRP A 76 6.71 -7.17 -7.25
CA TRP A 76 6.11 -6.31 -6.24
C TRP A 76 7.04 -6.13 -5.04
N ILE A 77 6.94 -4.94 -4.46
CA ILE A 77 7.51 -4.58 -3.17
C ILE A 77 6.35 -4.08 -2.30
N LYS A 78 6.31 -4.53 -1.04
CA LYS A 78 5.35 -4.02 -0.07
C LYS A 78 6.07 -3.56 1.19
N LEU A 79 5.74 -2.33 1.60
CA LEU A 79 6.07 -1.79 2.91
C LEU A 79 5.04 -2.27 3.96
N ASN A 80 5.43 -2.23 5.24
CA ASN A 80 4.60 -2.59 6.38
C ASN A 80 4.17 -4.06 6.38
N TYR A 81 5.15 -4.96 6.58
CA TYR A 81 4.93 -6.40 6.68
C TYR A 81 3.94 -6.76 7.80
N CYS A 82 2.95 -7.60 7.50
CA CYS A 82 1.79 -7.90 8.35
C CYS A 82 1.00 -6.67 8.82
N SER A 83 1.30 -5.49 8.26
CA SER A 83 0.64 -4.22 8.55
C SER A 83 0.64 -3.85 10.06
N ILE A 84 1.78 -4.07 10.71
CA ILE A 84 1.99 -3.83 12.16
C ILE A 84 2.24 -2.35 12.47
N GLY A 85 2.91 -1.64 11.55
CA GLY A 85 3.26 -0.24 11.72
C GLY A 85 2.03 0.67 11.61
N LEU A 86 1.96 1.69 12.47
CA LEU A 86 0.89 2.68 12.47
C LEU A 86 1.17 3.80 11.45
N TYR A 87 1.03 3.47 10.17
CA TYR A 87 1.14 4.40 9.06
C TYR A 87 0.44 3.82 7.83
N ARG A 88 0.03 4.70 6.92
CA ARG A 88 -0.48 4.29 5.59
C ARG A 88 0.60 4.35 4.55
N VAL A 89 0.43 3.58 3.48
CA VAL A 89 1.34 3.62 2.33
C VAL A 89 0.58 3.99 1.06
N LYS A 90 1.05 5.02 0.37
CA LYS A 90 0.61 5.39 -0.98
C LYS A 90 1.68 4.96 -1.97
N TYR A 91 1.29 4.08 -2.90
CA TYR A 91 2.08 3.72 -4.07
C TYR A 91 1.59 4.49 -5.30
N GLU A 92 2.48 4.73 -6.25
CA GLU A 92 2.08 5.17 -7.59
C GLU A 92 1.25 4.09 -8.31
N SER A 93 0.41 4.48 -9.27
CA SER A 93 -0.53 3.57 -9.94
C SER A 93 0.14 2.34 -10.56
N LYS A 94 1.33 2.52 -11.17
CA LYS A 94 2.13 1.43 -11.73
C LYS A 94 2.53 0.43 -10.65
N THR A 95 3.17 0.88 -9.58
CA THR A 95 3.59 0.04 -8.46
C THR A 95 2.40 -0.62 -7.75
N LEU A 96 1.30 0.12 -7.55
CA LEU A 96 0.09 -0.45 -6.96
C LEU A 96 -0.44 -1.63 -7.79
N SER A 97 -0.38 -1.54 -9.12
CA SER A 97 -0.84 -2.63 -10.00
C SER A 97 -0.01 -3.92 -9.86
N HIS A 98 1.26 -3.82 -9.45
CA HIS A 98 2.10 -5.01 -9.19
C HIS A 98 1.59 -5.82 -7.99
N LEU A 99 0.79 -5.22 -7.09
CA LEU A 99 0.17 -5.93 -5.97
C LEU A 99 -1.07 -6.74 -6.36
N ASN A 100 -1.58 -6.60 -7.59
CA ASN A 100 -2.78 -7.32 -8.04
C ASN A 100 -2.58 -8.85 -8.04
N GLU A 101 -1.51 -9.34 -8.66
CA GLU A 101 -1.18 -10.77 -8.74
C GLU A 101 -1.04 -11.43 -7.36
N PRO A 102 -0.23 -10.91 -6.42
CA PRO A 102 -0.06 -11.56 -5.13
C PRO A 102 -1.28 -11.44 -4.20
N ILE A 103 -2.20 -10.51 -4.49
CA ILE A 103 -3.53 -10.46 -3.86
C ILE A 103 -4.43 -11.57 -4.43
N ALA A 104 -4.57 -11.63 -5.76
CA ALA A 104 -5.43 -12.59 -6.45
C ALA A 104 -5.05 -14.04 -6.15
N ASN A 105 -3.75 -14.31 -6.08
CA ASN A 105 -3.20 -15.63 -5.78
C ASN A 105 -3.01 -15.88 -4.27
N LYS A 106 -3.49 -14.98 -3.40
CA LYS A 106 -3.41 -15.09 -1.93
C LYS A 106 -1.99 -15.32 -1.39
N ILE A 107 -0.98 -14.81 -2.10
CA ILE A 107 0.43 -14.84 -1.69
C ILE A 107 0.63 -13.92 -0.47
N LEU A 108 0.03 -12.72 -0.51
CA LEU A 108 0.01 -11.82 0.64
C LEU A 108 -0.91 -12.35 1.75
N SER A 109 -0.55 -12.11 3.01
CA SER A 109 -1.37 -12.52 4.15
C SER A 109 -2.75 -11.83 4.14
N PRO A 110 -3.78 -12.40 4.79
CA PRO A 110 -5.07 -11.72 4.93
C PRO A 110 -4.96 -10.32 5.57
N GLN A 111 -4.05 -10.14 6.54
CA GLN A 111 -3.78 -8.84 7.17
C GLN A 111 -3.25 -7.83 6.14
N ASP A 112 -2.31 -8.26 5.30
CA ASP A 112 -1.73 -7.42 4.27
C ASP A 112 -2.76 -7.06 3.19
N ARG A 113 -3.55 -8.03 2.73
CA ARG A 113 -4.62 -7.80 1.75
C ARG A 113 -5.69 -6.86 2.32
N LEU A 114 -6.07 -7.02 3.59
CA LEU A 114 -7.01 -6.12 4.25
C LEU A 114 -6.48 -4.69 4.29
N MET A 115 -5.22 -4.51 4.69
CA MET A 115 -4.67 -3.18 4.89
C MET A 115 -4.33 -2.48 3.58
N ILE A 116 -3.94 -3.20 2.52
CA ILE A 116 -3.77 -2.60 1.19
C ILE A 116 -5.08 -1.97 0.71
N GLN A 117 -6.19 -2.71 0.69
CA GLN A 117 -7.46 -2.14 0.25
C GLN A 117 -7.94 -1.03 1.19
N ASN A 118 -7.63 -1.11 2.49
CA ASN A 118 -8.01 -0.09 3.45
C ASN A 118 -7.27 1.23 3.21
N ASP A 119 -5.96 1.16 2.96
CA ASP A 119 -5.10 2.29 2.64
C ASP A 119 -5.54 2.96 1.35
N VAL A 120 -5.70 2.18 0.28
CA VAL A 120 -6.10 2.71 -1.03
C VAL A 120 -7.48 3.37 -0.94
N ALA A 121 -8.45 2.75 -0.27
CA ALA A 121 -9.77 3.35 -0.08
C ALA A 121 -9.69 4.67 0.71
N ALA A 122 -8.97 4.69 1.84
CA ALA A 122 -8.82 5.90 2.65
C ALA A 122 -8.13 7.03 1.86
N LEU A 123 -7.12 6.69 1.05
CA LEU A 123 -6.46 7.63 0.16
C LEU A 123 -7.39 8.14 -0.93
N CYS A 124 -8.27 7.30 -1.49
CA CYS A 124 -9.28 7.75 -2.45
C CYS A 124 -10.28 8.74 -1.82
N TYR A 125 -10.77 8.46 -0.62
CA TYR A 125 -11.69 9.38 0.08
C TYR A 125 -11.03 10.71 0.47
N ALA A 126 -9.73 10.69 0.79
CA ALA A 126 -8.95 11.89 1.07
C ALA A 126 -8.44 12.60 -0.20
N GLY A 127 -8.78 12.12 -1.40
CA GLY A 127 -8.34 12.74 -2.67
C GLY A 127 -6.87 12.51 -3.04
N HIS A 128 -6.18 11.58 -2.37
CA HIS A 128 -4.78 11.25 -2.62
C HIS A 128 -4.56 10.11 -3.63
N GLN A 129 -5.59 9.35 -3.99
CA GLN A 129 -5.49 8.21 -4.91
C GLN A 129 -6.72 8.11 -5.83
N SER A 130 -6.51 7.63 -7.07
CA SER A 130 -7.58 7.44 -8.03
C SER A 130 -8.53 6.30 -7.64
N PHE A 131 -9.84 6.54 -7.70
CA PHE A 131 -10.84 5.48 -7.58
C PHE A 131 -10.74 4.45 -8.72
N VAL A 132 -10.22 4.82 -9.89
CA VAL A 132 -9.96 3.87 -10.98
C VAL A 132 -8.91 2.85 -10.56
N ASP A 133 -7.84 3.29 -9.89
CA ASP A 133 -6.82 2.38 -9.37
C ASP A 133 -7.38 1.49 -8.27
N TYR A 134 -8.24 2.03 -7.41
CA TYR A 134 -8.91 1.24 -6.37
C TYR A 134 -9.83 0.17 -6.97
N LEU A 135 -10.63 0.49 -7.99
CA LEU A 135 -11.50 -0.48 -8.65
C LEU A 135 -10.69 -1.58 -9.34
N LYS A 136 -9.59 -1.24 -10.02
CA LYS A 136 -8.67 -2.23 -10.61
C LYS A 136 -8.06 -3.16 -9.56
N LEU A 137 -7.67 -2.58 -8.42
CA LEU A 137 -7.16 -3.37 -7.29
C LEU A 137 -8.23 -4.33 -6.76
N LEU A 138 -9.48 -3.87 -6.59
CA LEU A 138 -10.60 -4.68 -6.08
C LEU A 138 -10.93 -5.90 -6.97
N LEU A 139 -10.67 -5.84 -8.29
CA LEU A 139 -10.82 -7.00 -9.17
C LEU A 139 -9.94 -8.18 -8.72
N SER A 140 -8.81 -7.90 -8.07
CA SER A 140 -7.92 -8.92 -7.53
C SER A 140 -8.49 -9.63 -6.29
N TYR A 141 -9.57 -9.11 -5.69
CA TYR A 141 -10.22 -9.67 -4.50
C TYR A 141 -11.46 -10.52 -4.85
N THR A 142 -11.78 -10.72 -6.13
CA THR A 142 -12.97 -11.48 -6.58
C THR A 142 -13.03 -12.90 -5.97
N ASN A 143 -11.88 -13.54 -5.76
CA ASN A 143 -11.76 -14.86 -5.15
C ASN A 143 -11.33 -14.83 -3.67
N GLU A 144 -11.45 -13.69 -2.99
CA GLU A 144 -11.14 -13.59 -1.55
C GLU A 144 -12.02 -14.58 -0.76
N ASP A 145 -11.49 -15.17 0.30
CA ASP A 145 -12.19 -16.15 1.14
C ASP A 145 -12.09 -15.81 2.64
N ASN A 146 -11.27 -14.82 2.99
CA ASN A 146 -11.17 -14.33 4.34
C ASN A 146 -12.33 -13.38 4.65
N PHE A 147 -13.18 -13.79 5.58
CA PHE A 147 -14.34 -13.02 6.04
C PHE A 147 -13.99 -11.59 6.46
N THR A 148 -12.88 -11.38 7.17
CA THR A 148 -12.48 -10.07 7.67
C THR A 148 -12.05 -9.14 6.54
N VAL A 149 -11.33 -9.66 5.54
CA VAL A 149 -10.97 -8.90 4.33
C VAL A 149 -12.23 -8.50 3.55
N TRP A 150 -13.12 -9.45 3.29
CA TRP A 150 -14.39 -9.20 2.59
C TRP A 150 -15.26 -8.16 3.29
N LYS A 151 -15.43 -8.30 4.62
CA LYS A 151 -16.19 -7.35 5.43
C LYS A 151 -15.58 -5.94 5.38
N ALA A 152 -14.25 -5.84 5.33
CA ALA A 152 -13.57 -4.55 5.22
C ALA A 152 -13.81 -3.87 3.87
N ILE A 153 -13.82 -4.64 2.77
CA ILE A 153 -14.16 -4.13 1.42
C ILE A 153 -15.61 -3.63 1.38
N GLY A 154 -16.54 -4.42 1.92
CA GLY A 154 -17.97 -4.08 1.95
C GLY A 154 -18.35 -2.87 2.83
N LYS A 155 -17.42 -2.36 3.65
CA LYS A 155 -17.65 -1.20 4.54
C LYS A 155 -17.96 0.07 3.74
N TYR A 156 -17.44 0.20 2.52
CA TYR A 156 -17.57 1.41 1.72
C TYR A 156 -18.90 1.43 0.96
N LYS A 157 -19.99 1.82 1.65
CA LYS A 157 -21.38 1.82 1.14
C LYS A 157 -21.62 2.58 -0.18
N LYS A 158 -20.75 3.53 -0.55
CA LYS A 158 -20.82 4.21 -1.86
C LYS A 158 -20.28 3.35 -3.00
N LEU A 159 -19.37 2.42 -2.70
CA LEU A 159 -18.83 1.44 -3.66
C LEU A 159 -19.62 0.13 -3.67
N SER A 160 -20.34 -0.20 -2.59
CA SER A 160 -21.10 -1.46 -2.51
C SER A 160 -22.11 -1.61 -3.65
N PHE A 161 -22.66 -0.50 -4.14
CA PHE A 161 -23.55 -0.52 -5.32
C PHE A 161 -22.81 -0.98 -6.59
N PHE A 162 -21.55 -0.59 -6.80
CA PHE A 162 -20.77 -0.98 -7.98
C PHE A 162 -20.17 -2.39 -7.86
N ILE A 163 -19.79 -2.81 -6.65
CA ILE A 163 -19.23 -4.15 -6.41
C ILE A 163 -20.28 -5.24 -6.68
N LEU A 164 -21.56 -4.98 -6.44
CA LEU A 164 -22.68 -5.88 -6.74
C LEU A 164 -22.91 -6.15 -8.24
N PHE A 165 -22.29 -5.38 -9.15
CA PHE A 165 -22.44 -5.55 -10.61
C PHE A 165 -21.16 -6.02 -11.32
N ILE A 166 -20.07 -6.22 -10.59
CA ILE A 166 -18.77 -6.67 -11.14
C ILE A 166 -18.49 -8.14 -10.74
N ILE A 167 -19.32 -8.72 -9.87
CA ILE A 167 -19.31 -10.12 -9.43
C ILE A 167 -20.67 -10.71 -9.80
#